data_AF-A0A067P3C4-F1
#
_entry.id   AF-A0A067P3C4-F1
#
_cell.length_a   1.000
_cell.length_b   1.000
_cell.length_c   1.000
_cell.angle_alpha   90.00
_cell.angle_beta   90.00
_cell.angle_gamma   90.00
#
_symmetry.space_group_name_H-M   'P 1'
#
loop_
_entity.id
_entity.type
_entity.pdbx_description
1 polymer ?
#
loop_
_entity_poly.entity_id
_entity_poly.type
_entity_poly.pdbx_seq_one_letter_code
_entity_poly.pdbx_strand_id
1 'polypeptide(L)'
;AMQRLGASAKLLARYRNMERDDLKITTGIVDDPATHRTRQKSLAWFWTMNLAVNAGEQEKNEYLDDFYRVHWLCARAMRTWWVEEFTLLRYEMDWVVRFFWSKEDEWHNWAVASGEASMDGHRCYAACQAHLWSMFATHADDDFRKTL
;
A
#
# COMPACT_ATOMS: atom_id res chain seq x y z
N ALA A 1 13.07 27.84 24.53
CA ALA A 1 12.64 28.92 25.45
C ALA A 1 12.49 28.42 26.88
N MET A 2 11.68 27.38 27.15
CA MET A 2 11.45 26.87 28.52
C MET A 2 12.73 26.41 29.24
N GLN A 3 13.64 25.74 28.55
CA GLN A 3 14.96 25.39 29.12
C GLN A 3 15.78 26.62 29.52
N ARG A 4 15.73 27.69 28.71
CA ARG A 4 16.42 28.96 29.00
C ARG A 4 15.77 29.75 30.15
N LEU A 5 14.49 29.49 30.42
CA LEU A 5 13.73 30.10 31.52
C LEU A 5 13.80 29.29 32.82
N GLY A 6 14.60 28.21 32.87
CA GLY A 6 14.74 27.39 34.07
C GLY A 6 13.49 26.58 34.44
N ALA A 7 12.70 26.16 33.44
CA ALA A 7 11.49 25.35 33.69
C ALA A 7 11.81 24.04 34.43
N SER A 8 10.88 23.57 35.26
CA SER A 8 11.05 22.35 36.05
C SER A 8 11.18 21.10 35.17
N ALA A 9 11.88 20.08 35.69
CA ALA A 9 12.08 18.82 34.98
C ALA A 9 10.76 18.15 34.57
N LYS A 10 9.70 18.29 35.39
CA LYS A 10 8.34 17.81 35.08
C LYS A 10 7.77 18.49 33.83
N LEU A 11 8.01 19.79 33.68
CA LEU A 11 7.49 20.58 32.57
C LEU A 11 8.29 20.34 31.28
N LEU A 12 9.60 20.10 31.39
CA LEU A 12 10.46 19.71 30.26
C LEU A 12 10.23 18.26 29.80
N ALA A 13 9.81 17.37 30.70
CA ALA A 13 9.34 16.03 30.32
C ALA A 13 7.99 16.09 29.60
N ARG A 14 7.09 16.99 30.03
CA ARG A 14 5.79 17.23 29.39
C ARG A 14 5.90 18.02 28.10
N TYR A 15 6.83 18.94 27.91
CA TYR A 15 6.99 19.69 26.67
C TYR A 15 8.39 19.44 26.14
N ARG A 16 8.52 18.39 25.30
CA ARG A 16 9.79 18.02 24.68
C ARG A 16 10.36 19.19 23.87
N ASN A 17 11.67 19.18 23.67
CA ASN A 17 12.29 20.17 22.81
C ASN A 17 11.81 19.97 21.36
N MET A 18 11.39 21.05 20.69
CA MET A 18 10.99 20.99 19.29
C MET A 18 12.24 21.07 18.41
N GLU A 19 12.49 20.03 17.65
CA GLU A 19 13.58 20.02 16.67
C GLU A 19 13.06 20.44 15.29
N ARG A 20 13.98 20.87 14.41
CA ARG A 20 13.59 21.28 13.04
C ARG A 20 12.96 20.12 12.27
N ASP A 21 13.30 18.89 12.62
CA ASP A 21 12.74 17.69 12.01
C ASP A 21 11.28 17.43 12.41
N ASP A 22 10.86 17.85 13.62
CA ASP A 22 9.45 17.75 14.06
C ASP A 22 8.51 18.68 13.28
N LEU A 23 9.06 19.71 12.64
CA LEU A 23 8.33 20.72 11.88
C LEU A 23 8.27 20.41 10.38
N LYS A 24 8.88 19.29 9.94
CA LYS A 24 8.86 18.89 8.53
C LYS A 24 7.46 18.40 8.15
N ILE A 25 6.69 19.26 7.51
CA ILE A 25 5.44 18.86 6.87
C ILE A 25 5.79 18.12 5.58
N THR A 26 5.46 16.83 5.51
CA THR A 26 5.61 16.07 4.26
C THR A 26 4.42 16.41 3.35
N THR A 27 4.50 17.55 2.67
CA THR A 27 3.52 17.96 1.65
C THR A 27 3.86 17.46 0.25
N GLY A 28 5.01 16.79 0.09
CA GLY A 28 5.45 16.26 -1.20
C GLY A 28 4.45 15.25 -1.76
N ILE A 29 4.15 15.39 -3.06
CA ILE A 29 3.60 14.31 -3.87
C ILE A 29 4.53 13.12 -3.65
N VAL A 30 3.98 11.99 -3.24
CA VAL A 30 4.79 10.80 -3.02
C VAL A 30 5.16 10.26 -4.40
N ASP A 31 6.41 10.50 -4.80
CA ASP A 31 6.94 10.09 -6.11
C ASP A 31 7.25 8.59 -6.20
N ASP A 32 7.25 7.87 -5.07
CA ASP A 32 7.48 6.43 -5.03
C ASP A 32 6.15 5.64 -5.09
N PRO A 33 5.92 4.80 -6.13
CA PRO A 33 4.76 3.93 -6.24
C PRO A 33 4.59 2.96 -5.05
N ALA A 34 5.69 2.52 -4.43
CA ALA A 34 5.65 1.65 -3.24
C ALA A 34 5.28 2.41 -1.96
N THR A 35 5.41 3.74 -1.98
CA THR A 35 5.09 4.63 -0.87
C THR A 35 3.68 5.26 -1.05
N HIS A 36 2.93 4.85 -2.08
CA HIS A 36 1.59 5.35 -2.36
C HIS A 36 0.74 5.29 -1.07
N ARG A 37 0.22 6.46 -0.66
CA ARG A 37 -0.62 6.69 0.55
C ARG A 37 0.09 6.77 1.91
N THR A 38 1.40 7.04 2.02
CA THR A 38 1.98 7.45 3.33
C THR A 38 1.61 8.89 3.76
N ARG A 39 0.50 9.44 3.27
CA ARG A 39 0.07 10.81 3.60
C ARG A 39 -0.27 10.97 5.08
N GLN A 40 -0.49 9.85 5.78
CA GLN A 40 -0.66 9.77 7.23
C GLN A 40 0.52 9.05 7.88
N LYS A 41 1.74 9.61 7.78
CA LYS A 41 2.76 9.30 8.80
C LYS A 41 2.23 9.77 10.16
N SER A 42 2.67 9.10 11.22
CA SER A 42 2.28 9.38 12.61
C SER A 42 2.28 10.87 12.90
N LEU A 43 1.23 11.36 13.56
CA LEU A 43 1.13 12.75 14.03
C LEU A 43 2.39 13.16 14.79
N ALA A 44 2.81 14.41 14.61
CA ALA A 44 3.91 14.96 15.41
C ALA A 44 3.61 14.83 16.91
N TRP A 45 4.65 14.64 17.72
CA TRP A 45 4.50 14.32 19.14
C TRP A 45 3.69 15.38 19.90
N PHE A 46 3.80 16.65 19.53
CA PHE A 46 3.08 17.75 20.17
C PHE A 46 1.56 17.69 19.93
N TRP A 47 1.11 17.10 18.80
CA TRP A 47 -0.31 16.82 18.57
C TRP A 47 -0.80 15.59 19.33
N THR A 48 0.07 14.71 19.84
CA THR A 48 -0.33 13.50 20.59
C THR A 48 -0.22 13.68 22.11
N MET A 49 0.36 14.78 22.59
CA MET A 49 0.58 15.04 24.02
C MET A 49 -0.69 15.17 24.87
N ASN A 50 -1.77 15.68 24.29
CA ASN A 50 -3.02 15.89 25.02
C ASN A 50 -3.86 14.61 25.15
N LEU A 51 -3.61 13.57 24.34
CA LEU A 51 -4.36 12.31 24.40
C LEU A 51 -4.10 11.53 25.70
N ALA A 52 -2.85 11.50 26.17
CA ALA A 52 -2.48 10.72 27.35
C ALA A 52 -2.80 11.42 28.68
N VAL A 53 -2.87 12.76 28.69
CA VAL A 53 -3.07 13.57 29.90
C VAL A 53 -4.54 13.96 30.08
N ASN A 54 -5.27 14.25 28.99
CA ASN A 54 -6.67 14.66 29.04
C ASN A 54 -7.64 13.46 29.12
N ALA A 55 -7.12 12.22 29.12
CA ALA A 55 -7.94 11.05 29.47
C ALA A 55 -8.47 11.15 30.92
N GLY A 56 -7.80 11.93 31.79
CA GLY A 56 -8.21 12.19 33.18
C GLY A 56 -8.59 13.65 33.51
N GLU A 57 -8.12 14.64 32.75
CA GLU A 57 -8.40 16.06 32.99
C GLU A 57 -9.45 16.61 31.99
N GLN A 58 -10.60 17.02 32.54
CA GLN A 58 -11.81 17.49 31.85
C GLN A 58 -11.66 18.87 31.16
N GLU A 59 -10.54 19.18 30.50
CA GLU A 59 -10.48 20.36 29.63
C GLU A 59 -11.02 19.97 28.24
N LYS A 60 -12.33 20.17 28.06
CA LYS A 60 -13.05 19.87 26.82
C LYS A 60 -12.66 20.90 25.75
N ASN A 61 -11.67 20.58 24.93
CA ASN A 61 -11.30 21.37 23.75
C ASN A 61 -11.98 20.76 22.51
N GLU A 62 -13.11 21.34 22.10
CA GLU A 62 -13.94 20.88 20.96
C GLU A 62 -13.12 20.76 19.66
N TYR A 63 -12.20 21.70 19.41
CA TYR A 63 -11.34 21.67 18.23
C TYR A 63 -10.38 20.48 18.24
N LEU A 64 -9.74 20.19 19.38
CA LEU A 64 -8.83 19.06 19.50
C LEU A 64 -9.58 17.71 19.45
N ASP A 65 -10.77 17.63 20.05
CA ASP A 65 -11.61 16.44 19.99
C ASP A 65 -12.02 16.11 18.55
N ASP A 66 -12.48 17.10 17.79
CA ASP A 66 -12.80 16.95 16.37
C ASP A 66 -11.57 16.56 15.54
N PHE A 67 -10.41 17.17 15.82
CA PHE A 67 -9.16 16.81 15.15
C PHE A 67 -8.80 15.34 15.36
N TYR A 68 -8.86 14.84 16.59
CA TYR A 68 -8.58 13.44 16.91
C TYR A 68 -9.60 12.49 16.31
N ARG A 69 -10.89 12.86 16.35
CA ARG A 69 -11.97 12.08 15.76
C ARG A 69 -11.78 11.93 14.26
N VAL A 70 -11.50 13.02 13.54
CA VAL A 70 -11.22 12.98 12.09
C VAL A 70 -9.99 12.13 11.81
N HIS A 71 -8.91 12.32 12.56
CA HIS A 71 -7.70 11.53 12.38
C HIS A 71 -7.94 10.03 12.57
N TRP A 72 -8.67 9.65 13.61
CA TRP A 72 -9.06 8.26 13.87
C TRP A 72 -9.96 7.71 12.76
N LEU A 73 -10.94 8.48 12.28
CA LEU A 73 -11.81 8.07 11.17
C LEU A 73 -11.00 7.81 9.90
N CYS A 74 -10.05 8.68 9.56
CA CYS A 74 -9.17 8.49 8.42
C CYS A 74 -8.26 7.25 8.59
N ALA A 75 -7.65 7.07 9.76
CA ALA A 75 -6.82 5.90 10.04
C ALA A 75 -7.63 4.59 9.96
N ARG A 76 -8.86 4.60 10.46
CA ARG A 76 -9.79 3.47 10.36
C ARG A 76 -10.17 3.20 8.91
N ALA A 77 -10.52 4.22 8.13
CA ALA A 77 -10.85 4.08 6.72
C ALA A 77 -9.67 3.51 5.92
N MET A 78 -8.46 4.00 6.19
CA MET A 78 -7.23 3.49 5.57
C MET A 78 -6.99 2.03 5.92
N ARG A 79 -7.20 1.63 7.19
CA ARG A 79 -7.12 0.22 7.59
C ARG A 79 -8.13 -0.65 6.82
N THR A 80 -9.38 -0.20 6.70
CA THR A 80 -10.41 -0.96 5.96
C THR A 80 -10.01 -1.10 4.50
N TRP A 81 -9.53 -0.03 3.86
CA TRP A 81 -9.04 -0.08 2.49
C TRP A 81 -7.85 -1.00 2.31
N TRP A 82 -6.87 -1.01 3.23
CA TRP A 82 -5.74 -1.94 3.11
C TRP A 82 -6.18 -3.39 3.20
N VAL A 83 -7.19 -3.71 4.01
CA VAL A 83 -7.77 -5.05 4.09
C VAL A 83 -8.47 -5.42 2.77
N GLU A 84 -9.20 -4.48 2.18
CA GLU A 84 -9.84 -4.65 0.87
C GLU A 84 -8.81 -4.81 -0.25
N GLU A 85 -7.82 -3.92 -0.31
CA GLU A 85 -6.75 -3.90 -1.31
C GLU A 85 -5.89 -5.17 -1.24
N PHE A 86 -5.55 -5.64 -0.03
CA PHE A 86 -4.87 -6.92 0.14
C PHE A 86 -5.70 -8.09 -0.41
N THR A 87 -7.02 -8.06 -0.19
CA THR A 87 -7.93 -9.09 -0.71
C THR A 87 -8.02 -9.04 -2.23
N LEU A 88 -8.17 -7.85 -2.81
CA LEU A 88 -8.23 -7.63 -4.26
C LEU A 88 -6.92 -8.05 -4.94
N LEU A 89 -5.78 -7.67 -4.40
CA LEU A 89 -4.46 -7.98 -4.95
C LEU A 89 -4.21 -9.50 -5.01
N ARG A 90 -4.70 -10.26 -4.03
CA ARG A 90 -4.67 -11.73 -4.08
C ARG A 90 -5.51 -12.30 -5.23
N TYR A 91 -6.69 -11.74 -5.47
CA TYR A 91 -7.51 -12.15 -6.61
C TYR A 91 -6.88 -11.74 -7.94
N GLU A 92 -6.31 -10.53 -8.02
CA GLU A 92 -5.61 -10.06 -9.22
C GLU A 92 -4.42 -10.96 -9.58
N MET A 93 -3.62 -11.39 -8.59
CA MET A 93 -2.53 -12.36 -8.81
C MET A 93 -3.05 -13.67 -9.42
N ASP A 94 -4.13 -14.23 -8.89
CA ASP A 94 -4.76 -15.45 -9.42
C ASP A 94 -5.33 -15.23 -10.83
N TRP A 95 -5.98 -14.09 -11.07
CA TRP A 95 -6.53 -13.72 -12.38
C TRP A 95 -5.46 -13.52 -13.44
N VAL A 96 -4.31 -12.93 -13.09
CA VAL A 96 -3.18 -12.76 -14.01
C VAL A 96 -2.64 -14.11 -14.49
N VAL A 97 -2.46 -15.06 -13.57
CA VAL A 97 -2.00 -16.42 -13.92
C VAL A 97 -3.04 -17.11 -14.81
N ARG A 98 -4.33 -17.04 -14.46
CA ARG A 98 -5.41 -17.61 -15.28
C ARG A 98 -5.49 -16.98 -16.66
N PHE A 99 -5.27 -15.67 -16.76
CA PHE A 99 -5.25 -14.97 -18.03
C PHE A 99 -4.12 -15.48 -18.93
N PHE A 100 -2.92 -15.70 -18.39
CA PHE A 100 -1.82 -16.27 -19.16
C PHE A 100 -2.10 -17.71 -19.62
N TRP A 101 -2.69 -18.56 -18.76
CA TRP A 101 -3.14 -19.88 -19.18
C TRP A 101 -4.21 -19.83 -20.26
N SER A 102 -5.17 -18.91 -20.14
CA SER A 102 -6.19 -18.69 -21.16
C SER A 102 -5.58 -18.25 -22.50
N LYS A 103 -4.53 -17.43 -22.48
CA LYS A 103 -3.78 -17.07 -23.70
C LYS A 103 -3.00 -18.24 -24.27
N GLU A 104 -2.35 -19.04 -23.44
CA GLU A 104 -1.66 -20.24 -23.89
C GLU A 104 -2.61 -21.18 -24.65
N ASP A 105 -3.79 -21.45 -24.09
CA ASP A 105 -4.80 -22.30 -24.71
C ASP A 105 -5.34 -21.69 -26.03
N GLU A 106 -5.57 -20.38 -26.09
CA GLU A 106 -5.98 -19.68 -27.32
C GLU A 106 -4.94 -19.88 -28.45
N TRP A 107 -3.65 -19.68 -28.15
CA TRP A 107 -2.57 -19.88 -29.12
C TRP A 107 -2.34 -21.35 -29.46
N HIS A 108 -2.54 -22.25 -28.51
CA HIS A 108 -2.47 -23.69 -28.73
C HIS A 108 -3.54 -24.13 -29.74
N ASN A 109 -4.77 -23.68 -29.54
CA ASN A 109 -5.90 -23.95 -30.44
C ASN A 109 -5.63 -23.41 -31.86
N TRP A 110 -5.03 -22.22 -31.99
CA TRP A 110 -4.61 -21.70 -33.30
C TRP A 110 -3.48 -22.51 -33.94
N ALA A 111 -2.56 -23.05 -33.16
CA ALA A 111 -1.50 -23.93 -33.68
C ALA A 111 -2.09 -25.24 -34.23
N VAL A 112 -3.09 -25.82 -33.56
CA VAL A 112 -3.82 -27.01 -34.02
C VAL A 112 -4.56 -26.71 -35.33
N ALA A 113 -5.37 -25.65 -35.36
CA ALA A 113 -6.13 -25.26 -36.55
C ALA A 113 -5.22 -24.94 -37.76
N SER A 114 -4.08 -24.28 -37.51
CA SER A 114 -3.10 -23.99 -38.56
C SER A 114 -2.42 -25.25 -39.10
N GLY A 115 -2.25 -26.28 -38.24
CA GLY A 115 -1.76 -27.59 -38.65
C GLY A 115 -2.74 -28.34 -39.54
N GLU A 116 -4.03 -28.30 -39.21
CA GLU A 116 -5.10 -28.88 -40.04
C GLU A 116 -5.19 -28.20 -41.41
N ALA A 117 -4.91 -26.89 -41.48
CA ALA A 117 -4.85 -26.13 -42.71
C ALA A 117 -3.53 -26.26 -43.50
N SER A 118 -2.57 -27.10 -43.06
CA SER A 118 -1.23 -27.24 -43.67
C SER A 118 -0.42 -25.92 -43.74
N MET A 119 -0.66 -25.00 -42.80
CA MET A 119 0.05 -23.72 -42.70
C MET A 119 1.21 -23.81 -41.71
N ASP A 120 2.27 -24.53 -42.09
CA ASP A 120 3.38 -24.90 -41.20
C ASP A 120 4.06 -23.71 -40.48
N GLY A 121 4.23 -22.59 -41.18
CA GLY A 121 4.81 -21.38 -40.59
C GLY A 121 3.93 -20.78 -39.49
N HIS A 122 2.61 -20.72 -39.72
CA HIS A 122 1.65 -20.22 -38.74
C HIS A 122 1.54 -21.15 -37.54
N ARG A 123 1.54 -22.46 -37.78
CA ARG A 123 1.59 -23.47 -36.72
C ARG A 123 2.82 -23.31 -35.85
N CYS A 124 4.00 -23.16 -36.44
CA CYS A 124 5.25 -22.96 -35.70
C CYS A 124 5.20 -21.69 -34.84
N TYR A 125 4.77 -20.56 -35.42
CA TYR A 125 4.66 -19.31 -34.68
C TYR A 125 3.65 -19.39 -33.53
N ALA A 126 2.46 -19.94 -33.78
CA ALA A 126 1.43 -20.09 -32.75
C ALA A 126 1.90 -21.02 -31.61
N ALA A 127 2.62 -22.11 -31.93
CA ALA A 127 3.22 -22.98 -30.92
C ALA A 127 4.28 -22.25 -30.06
N CYS A 128 5.12 -21.40 -30.67
CA CYS A 128 6.06 -20.55 -29.93
C CYS A 128 5.33 -19.57 -29.01
N GLN A 129 4.23 -18.97 -29.45
CA GLN A 129 3.42 -18.07 -28.63
C GLN A 129 2.77 -18.80 -27.46
N ALA A 130 2.17 -19.97 -27.68
CA ALA A 130 1.63 -20.80 -26.60
C ALA A 130 2.71 -21.10 -25.54
N HIS A 131 3.90 -21.52 -25.98
CA HIS A 131 5.01 -21.78 -25.07
C HIS A 131 5.43 -20.53 -24.26
N LEU A 132 5.50 -19.36 -24.89
CA LEU A 132 5.80 -18.10 -24.22
C LEU A 132 4.78 -17.76 -23.12
N TRP A 133 3.48 -17.90 -23.42
CA TRP A 133 2.43 -17.64 -22.43
C TRP A 133 2.45 -18.66 -21.28
N SER A 134 2.77 -19.93 -21.55
CA SER A 134 3.01 -20.94 -20.52
C SER A 134 4.17 -20.55 -19.59
N MET A 135 5.27 -20.03 -20.14
CA MET A 135 6.39 -19.53 -19.35
C MET A 135 5.99 -18.35 -18.46
N PHE A 136 5.20 -17.40 -18.97
CA PHE A 136 4.71 -16.30 -18.14
C PHE A 136 3.78 -16.78 -17.03
N ALA A 137 2.88 -17.73 -17.32
CA ALA A 137 1.98 -18.29 -16.32
C ALA A 137 2.73 -18.99 -15.19
N THR A 138 3.69 -19.86 -15.53
CA THR A 138 4.51 -20.59 -14.56
C THR A 138 5.39 -19.67 -13.73
N HIS A 139 6.05 -18.70 -14.36
CA HIS A 139 6.91 -17.76 -13.65
C HIS A 139 6.10 -16.86 -12.69
N ALA A 140 4.97 -16.32 -13.15
CA ALA A 140 4.10 -15.51 -12.31
C ALA A 140 3.53 -16.30 -11.12
N ASP A 141 3.06 -17.53 -11.35
CA ASP A 141 2.53 -18.40 -10.29
C ASP A 141 3.60 -18.71 -9.22
N ASP A 142 4.84 -19.02 -9.64
CA ASP A 142 5.95 -19.25 -8.73
C ASP A 142 6.32 -18.01 -7.92
N ASP A 143 6.35 -16.84 -8.54
CA ASP A 143 6.70 -15.60 -7.85
C ASP A 143 5.57 -15.11 -6.93
N PHE A 144 4.31 -15.27 -7.32
CA PHE A 144 3.17 -14.95 -6.47
C PHE A 144 3.07 -15.89 -5.26
N ARG A 145 3.40 -17.18 -5.41
CA ARG A 145 3.46 -18.11 -4.28
C ARG A 145 4.57 -17.82 -3.27
N LYS A 146 5.67 -17.19 -3.69
CA LYS A 146 6.77 -16.78 -2.78
C LYS A 146 6.43 -15.53 -1.97
N THR A 147 5.54 -14.69 -2.49
CA THR A 147 5.21 -13.38 -1.90
C THR A 147 4.01 -13.43 -0.95
N LEU A 148 3.19 -14.48 -1.03
CA LEU A 148 2.06 -14.76 -0.11
C LEU A 148 2.50 -15.62 1.08
#